data_AF-A0A368GCU5-F1
#
_entry.id   AF-A0A368GCU5-F1
#
_cell.length_a   1.000
_cell.length_b   1.000
_cell.length_c   1.000
_cell.angle_alpha   90.00
_cell.angle_beta   90.00
_cell.angle_gamma   90.00
#
_symmetry.space_group_name_H-M   'P 1'
#
loop_
_entity.id
_entity.type
_entity.pdbx_description
1 polymer ?
#
loop_
_entity_poly.entity_id
_entity_poly.type
_entity_poly.pdbx_seq_one_letter_code
_entity_poly.pdbx_strand_id
1 'polypeptide(L)'
;MGILMCSLDKRSNISIHIDFDVPLLNCRDSLIFSPSLSGDGTDRSLKVLAEFVERITEKGVDGIVKEYRRLDNFYDTTATYEAFRANMVKNRYSDVVCTDSTRVKLKLGEKEHGDYIHANFVNSPLLTTKFICTQGPLQSTIHDFWRMIFQERIENVLMLCKPCEDGRPKCSVYWPETVGKCDVLPTVQVKNTGEEADEFATTTSLMVELNPAYGMDYCSLQHNILASAIVISAVTDSELTPEQRKPLFLRLFRWTTWPDRGVPDHNSCRIPLQLLDRVRTAPCVVHCSAGIGRTGSILALEMALQKVVAGNKIDFEQIARELRCARAQCIQTEVQYLYIHRVMIENALLHINLDESTRTTGHKFLQEYDNKMRK
;
A
#
# COMPACT_ATOMS: atom_id res chain seq x y z
N MET A 1 9.04 -24.18 -41.67
CA MET A 1 9.85 -24.97 -42.61
C MET A 1 11.20 -24.28 -42.74
N GLY A 2 12.25 -24.85 -42.14
CA GLY A 2 13.58 -24.25 -42.03
C GLY A 2 14.45 -25.13 -41.13
N ILE A 3 15.56 -25.62 -41.66
CA ILE A 3 16.30 -26.83 -41.27
C ILE A 3 17.23 -26.60 -40.06
N LEU A 4 17.26 -27.57 -39.15
CA LEU A 4 18.25 -27.70 -38.08
C LEU A 4 19.53 -28.32 -38.67
N MET A 5 20.64 -27.58 -38.72
CA MET A 5 21.98 -28.14 -38.94
C MET A 5 22.80 -27.99 -37.66
N CYS A 6 23.14 -29.13 -37.07
CA CYS A 6 24.00 -29.26 -35.91
C CYS A 6 25.44 -29.46 -36.41
N SER A 7 26.36 -28.59 -36.02
CA SER A 7 27.81 -28.82 -36.11
C SER A 7 28.37 -28.80 -34.69
N LEU A 8 28.90 -29.94 -34.27
CA LEU A 8 29.61 -30.12 -33.01
C LEU A 8 31.05 -29.66 -33.18
N ASP A 9 31.47 -28.66 -32.41
CA ASP A 9 32.89 -28.45 -32.12
C ASP A 9 33.13 -28.28 -30.61
N LYS A 10 34.28 -28.79 -30.15
CA LYS A 10 34.57 -29.15 -28.77
C LYS A 10 35.01 -27.95 -27.91
N ARG A 11 34.55 -27.97 -26.65
CA ARG A 11 34.98 -27.17 -25.47
C ARG A 11 34.42 -25.74 -25.35
N SER A 12 33.34 -25.60 -24.59
CA SER A 12 33.10 -24.45 -23.72
C SER A 12 31.88 -24.69 -22.83
N ASN A 13 31.96 -24.21 -21.58
CA ASN A 13 30.93 -24.30 -20.55
C ASN A 13 29.53 -23.93 -21.05
N ILE A 14 28.54 -24.76 -20.74
CA ILE A 14 27.11 -24.44 -20.93
C ILE A 14 26.72 -23.46 -19.83
N SER A 15 26.77 -22.17 -20.13
CA SER A 15 26.04 -21.14 -19.39
C SER A 15 24.66 -21.03 -20.02
N ILE A 16 23.61 -21.38 -19.27
CA ILE A 16 22.22 -21.20 -19.71
C ILE A 16 21.88 -19.72 -19.44
N HIS A 17 22.11 -18.87 -20.44
CA HIS A 17 21.52 -17.53 -20.46
C HIS A 17 20.04 -17.66 -20.82
N ILE A 18 19.17 -17.39 -19.85
CA ILE A 18 17.76 -17.08 -20.10
C ILE A 18 17.70 -15.58 -20.33
N ASP A 19 17.67 -15.16 -21.60
CA ASP A 19 17.42 -13.77 -21.97
C ASP A 19 15.97 -13.42 -21.60
N PHE A 20 15.80 -12.68 -20.50
CA PHE A 20 14.61 -11.88 -20.27
C PHE A 20 14.82 -10.52 -20.94
N ASP A 21 14.54 -10.46 -22.25
CA ASP A 21 14.35 -9.19 -22.94
C ASP A 21 13.06 -8.53 -22.44
N VAL A 22 13.18 -7.74 -21.37
CA VAL A 22 12.17 -6.75 -20.98
C VAL A 22 12.63 -5.41 -21.56
N PRO A 23 11.85 -4.74 -22.42
CA PRO A 23 12.27 -3.48 -23.01
C PRO A 23 12.50 -2.43 -21.92
N LEU A 24 13.73 -1.90 -21.85
CA LEU A 24 14.06 -0.70 -21.10
C LEU A 24 13.35 0.49 -21.75
N LEU A 25 12.14 0.81 -21.27
CA LEU A 25 11.44 2.04 -21.60
C LEU A 25 12.17 3.23 -20.95
N ASN A 26 12.66 4.14 -21.78
CA ASN A 26 13.26 5.41 -21.40
C ASN A 26 12.34 6.20 -20.44
N CYS A 27 12.80 6.45 -19.21
CA CYS A 27 12.06 7.08 -18.10
C CYS A 27 11.77 8.58 -18.25
N ARG A 28 11.78 9.15 -19.46
CA ARG A 28 11.47 10.58 -19.66
C ARG A 28 10.07 10.87 -20.20
N ASP A 29 9.41 9.88 -20.82
CA ASP A 29 8.11 10.10 -21.49
C ASP A 29 6.91 9.51 -20.72
N SER A 30 7.13 8.86 -19.57
CA SER A 30 6.09 8.26 -18.73
C SER A 30 5.45 9.21 -17.71
N LEU A 31 5.85 10.49 -17.70
CA LEU A 31 5.24 11.53 -16.85
C LEU A 31 3.89 12.04 -17.39
N ILE A 32 3.46 11.55 -18.55
CA ILE A 32 2.17 11.83 -19.13
C ILE A 32 1.35 10.54 -19.04
N PHE A 33 0.25 10.62 -18.30
CA PHE A 33 -0.93 9.79 -18.42
C PHE A 33 -0.96 9.03 -19.75
N SER A 34 -0.72 7.72 -19.74
CA SER A 34 -0.74 6.91 -20.97
C SER A 34 -2.11 7.05 -21.64
N PRO A 35 -2.21 7.63 -22.85
CA PRO A 35 -3.49 7.95 -23.47
C PRO A 35 -4.05 6.70 -24.13
N SER A 36 -4.65 5.82 -23.35
CA SER A 36 -5.58 4.80 -23.84
C SER A 36 -7.05 5.16 -23.56
N LEU A 37 -7.31 6.40 -23.11
CA LEU A 37 -8.64 6.95 -22.96
C LEU A 37 -9.04 7.67 -24.25
N SER A 38 -10.22 7.33 -24.77
CA SER A 38 -10.88 8.04 -25.86
C SER A 38 -10.88 9.56 -25.60
N GLY A 39 -10.91 10.38 -26.66
CA GLY A 39 -10.82 11.85 -26.55
C GLY A 39 -11.79 12.48 -25.55
N ASP A 40 -12.94 11.84 -25.32
CA ASP A 40 -13.97 12.23 -24.35
C ASP A 40 -13.52 12.08 -22.87
N GLY A 41 -12.78 11.02 -22.53
CA GLY A 41 -12.29 10.77 -21.16
C GLY A 41 -11.16 11.72 -20.72
N THR A 42 -10.35 12.17 -21.69
CA THR A 42 -9.26 13.12 -21.45
C THR A 42 -9.80 14.51 -21.13
N ASP A 43 -10.83 14.97 -21.86
CA ASP A 43 -11.47 16.25 -21.61
C ASP A 43 -12.16 16.31 -20.24
N ARG A 44 -12.83 15.21 -19.85
CA ARG A 44 -13.48 15.11 -18.54
C ARG A 44 -12.49 15.15 -17.37
N SER A 45 -11.37 14.45 -17.48
CA SER A 45 -10.32 14.44 -16.44
C SER A 45 -9.70 15.82 -16.26
N LEU A 46 -9.42 16.50 -17.37
CA LEU A 46 -8.89 17.87 -17.39
C LEU A 46 -9.84 18.84 -16.71
N LYS A 47 -11.14 18.76 -17.03
CA LYS A 47 -12.17 19.60 -16.40
C LYS A 47 -12.20 19.42 -14.88
N VAL A 48 -12.15 18.17 -14.38
CA VAL A 48 -12.11 17.89 -12.93
C VAL A 48 -10.89 18.52 -12.27
N LEU A 49 -9.72 18.41 -12.88
CA LEU A 49 -8.48 19.00 -12.36
C LEU A 49 -8.55 20.54 -12.34
N ALA A 50 -9.06 21.15 -13.41
CA ALA A 50 -9.22 22.60 -13.49
C ALA A 50 -10.18 23.14 -12.42
N GLU A 51 -11.36 22.53 -12.30
CA GLU A 51 -12.33 22.88 -11.25
C GLU A 51 -11.78 22.66 -9.83
N PHE A 52 -10.94 21.63 -9.64
CA PHE A 52 -10.27 21.41 -8.36
C PHE A 52 -9.29 22.53 -8.03
N VAL A 53 -8.43 22.92 -8.99
CA VAL A 53 -7.46 24.01 -8.79
C VAL A 53 -8.15 25.31 -8.41
N GLU A 54 -9.19 25.70 -9.14
CA GLU A 54 -9.95 26.93 -8.90
C GLU A 54 -10.57 26.93 -7.49
N ARG A 55 -11.34 25.88 -7.14
CA ARG A 55 -12.00 25.82 -5.83
C ARG A 55 -11.03 25.75 -4.65
N ILE A 56 -9.93 25.01 -4.78
CA ILE A 56 -8.96 24.87 -3.68
C ILE A 56 -8.18 26.17 -3.49
N THR A 57 -7.88 26.87 -4.57
CA THR A 57 -7.26 28.20 -4.49
C THR A 57 -8.21 29.23 -3.90
N GLU A 58 -9.49 29.22 -4.29
CA GLU A 58 -10.53 30.08 -3.69
C GLU A 58 -10.70 29.81 -2.18
N LYS A 59 -10.68 28.53 -1.78
CA LYS A 59 -10.74 28.13 -0.36
C LYS A 59 -9.51 28.63 0.42
N GLY A 60 -8.35 28.67 -0.23
CA GLY A 60 -7.07 29.07 0.37
C GLY A 60 -6.58 28.11 1.46
N VAL A 61 -5.35 28.33 1.92
CA VAL A 61 -4.70 27.47 2.92
C VAL A 61 -5.46 27.49 4.24
N ASP A 62 -5.85 28.66 4.72
CA ASP A 62 -6.58 28.80 5.98
C ASP A 62 -7.99 28.18 5.92
N GLY A 63 -8.63 28.16 4.75
CA GLY A 63 -9.92 27.48 4.57
C GLY A 63 -9.79 25.95 4.63
N ILE A 64 -8.74 25.38 4.02
CA ILE A 64 -8.42 23.95 4.10
C ILE A 64 -8.08 23.55 5.54
N VAL A 65 -7.33 24.40 6.26
CA VAL A 65 -7.06 24.22 7.69
C VAL A 65 -8.34 24.18 8.51
N LYS A 66 -9.26 25.12 8.29
CA LYS A 66 -10.56 25.14 8.98
C LYS A 66 -11.39 23.90 8.67
N GLU A 67 -11.32 23.39 7.43
CA GLU A 67 -11.96 22.13 7.04
C GLU A 67 -11.39 20.93 7.79
N TYR A 68 -10.06 20.83 7.89
CA TYR A 68 -9.43 19.77 8.66
C TYR A 68 -9.85 19.78 10.14
N ARG A 69 -9.96 20.96 10.76
CA ARG A 69 -10.42 21.06 12.16
C ARG A 69 -11.86 20.56 12.36
N ARG A 70 -12.73 20.69 11.35
CA ARG A 70 -14.07 20.08 11.39
C ARG A 70 -13.98 18.57 11.25
N LEU A 71 -13.13 18.07 10.35
CA LEU A 71 -12.86 16.64 10.19
C LEU A 71 -12.27 16.00 11.44
N ASP A 72 -11.43 16.73 12.18
CA ASP A 72 -10.78 16.19 13.37
C ASP A 72 -11.77 15.82 14.48
N ASN A 73 -12.92 16.49 14.49
CA ASN A 73 -14.05 16.19 15.36
C ASN A 73 -14.99 15.10 14.82
N PHE A 74 -14.73 14.56 13.62
CA PHE A 74 -15.53 13.48 13.05
C PHE A 74 -15.10 12.12 13.62
N TYR A 75 -16.08 11.38 14.13
CA TYR A 75 -15.97 9.99 14.52
C TYR A 75 -17.21 9.23 14.02
N ASP A 76 -17.01 8.00 13.58
CA ASP A 76 -18.12 7.10 13.25
C ASP A 76 -18.73 6.57 14.54
N THR A 77 -19.92 7.06 14.90
CA THR A 77 -20.66 6.64 16.10
C THR A 77 -21.09 5.18 16.08
N THR A 78 -21.08 4.53 14.91
CA THR A 78 -21.52 3.14 14.72
C THR A 78 -20.35 2.14 14.77
N ALA A 79 -19.12 2.64 14.75
CA ALA A 79 -17.93 1.81 14.74
C ALA A 79 -17.71 1.10 16.09
N THR A 80 -17.34 -0.18 16.02
CA THR A 80 -16.92 -0.99 17.16
C THR A 80 -15.42 -1.30 17.10
N TYR A 81 -14.84 -1.59 18.26
CA TYR A 81 -13.40 -1.83 18.45
C TYR A 81 -13.11 -3.00 19.40
N GLU A 82 -13.98 -4.01 19.41
CA GLU A 82 -13.92 -5.14 20.34
C GLU A 82 -12.65 -5.97 20.12
N ALA A 83 -12.33 -6.30 18.87
CA ALA A 83 -11.14 -7.08 18.56
C ALA A 83 -9.86 -6.31 18.87
N PHE A 84 -9.85 -5.00 18.62
CA PHE A 84 -8.76 -4.10 19.01
C PHE A 84 -8.50 -4.14 20.51
N ARG A 85 -9.55 -3.97 21.34
CA ARG A 85 -9.47 -3.98 22.80
C ARG A 85 -9.05 -5.34 23.37
N ALA A 86 -9.47 -6.43 22.74
CA ALA A 86 -9.09 -7.79 23.15
C ALA A 86 -7.62 -8.12 22.83
N ASN A 87 -7.00 -7.41 21.87
CA ASN A 87 -5.66 -7.74 21.34
C ASN A 87 -4.63 -6.60 21.54
N MET A 88 -4.70 -5.87 22.66
CA MET A 88 -3.83 -4.71 22.92
C MET A 88 -2.32 -4.97 22.76
N VAL A 89 -1.85 -6.18 23.07
CA VAL A 89 -0.44 -6.58 22.92
C VAL A 89 0.04 -6.65 21.47
N LYS A 90 -0.90 -6.74 20.50
CA LYS A 90 -0.62 -6.73 19.05
C LYS A 90 -0.69 -5.32 18.46
N ASN A 91 -1.07 -4.31 19.24
CA ASN A 91 -1.27 -2.93 18.79
C ASN A 91 -0.05 -2.08 19.12
N ARG A 92 0.51 -1.39 18.12
CA ARG A 92 1.67 -0.52 18.32
C ARG A 92 1.34 0.70 19.17
N TYR A 93 0.12 1.21 19.03
CA TYR A 93 -0.36 2.42 19.70
C TYR A 93 -1.73 2.15 20.31
N SER A 94 -1.89 2.48 21.59
CA SER A 94 -3.14 2.24 22.33
C SER A 94 -4.26 3.22 21.96
N ASP A 95 -3.90 4.35 21.35
CA ASP A 95 -4.77 5.45 20.93
C ASP A 95 -5.09 5.41 19.41
N VAL A 96 -4.60 4.40 18.70
CA VAL A 96 -4.90 4.17 17.27
C VAL A 96 -5.80 2.94 17.18
N VAL A 97 -7.11 3.16 17.08
CA VAL A 97 -8.10 2.08 17.11
C VAL A 97 -8.17 1.33 15.77
N CYS A 98 -8.54 0.05 15.81
CA CYS A 98 -8.81 -0.77 14.62
C CYS A 98 -10.31 -1.09 14.55
N THR A 99 -11.00 -0.55 13.54
CA THR A 99 -12.45 -0.70 13.35
C THR A 99 -12.83 -2.15 13.02
N ASP A 100 -13.77 -2.75 13.75
CA ASP A 100 -14.11 -4.17 13.56
C ASP A 100 -14.77 -4.47 12.19
N SER A 101 -15.61 -3.56 11.68
CA SER A 101 -16.40 -3.77 10.46
C SER A 101 -15.55 -3.95 9.20
N THR A 102 -14.34 -3.38 9.21
CA THR A 102 -13.41 -3.39 8.07
C THR A 102 -12.07 -4.06 8.39
N ARG A 103 -11.89 -4.60 9.61
CA ARG A 103 -10.62 -5.23 9.98
C ARG A 103 -10.32 -6.43 9.10
N VAL A 104 -9.04 -6.64 8.82
CA VAL A 104 -8.59 -7.88 8.20
C VAL A 104 -8.65 -8.99 9.24
N LYS A 105 -9.27 -10.12 8.89
CA LYS A 105 -9.34 -11.32 9.73
C LYS A 105 -8.37 -12.37 9.20
N LEU A 106 -7.40 -12.76 10.01
CA LEU A 106 -6.44 -13.80 9.65
C LEU A 106 -7.09 -15.17 9.76
N LYS A 107 -7.11 -15.91 8.66
CA LYS A 107 -7.63 -17.28 8.59
C LYS A 107 -6.49 -18.30 8.60
N LEU A 108 -5.43 -18.01 7.84
CA LEU A 108 -4.24 -18.87 7.76
C LEU A 108 -3.63 -19.07 9.14
N GLY A 109 -3.69 -20.25 9.75
CA GLY A 109 -3.14 -20.52 11.09
C GLY A 109 -3.91 -19.84 12.22
N GLU A 110 -5.19 -19.50 12.00
CA GLU A 110 -6.07 -18.85 12.98
C GLU A 110 -6.12 -19.62 14.31
N LYS A 111 -6.21 -20.95 14.26
CA LYS A 111 -6.33 -21.80 15.45
C LYS A 111 -5.18 -21.63 16.45
N GLU A 112 -3.96 -21.41 15.95
CA GLU A 112 -2.75 -21.33 16.78
C GLU A 112 -2.36 -19.89 17.11
N HIS A 113 -2.66 -18.95 16.21
CA HIS A 113 -2.13 -17.58 16.28
C HIS A 113 -3.22 -16.50 16.39
N GLY A 114 -4.49 -16.90 16.38
CA GLY A 114 -5.66 -16.03 16.39
C GLY A 114 -5.94 -15.35 15.05
N ASP A 115 -7.07 -14.65 14.97
CA ASP A 115 -7.57 -14.00 13.75
C ASP A 115 -7.19 -12.50 13.64
N TYR A 116 -6.56 -11.95 14.68
CA TYR A 116 -6.35 -10.50 14.78
C TYR A 116 -5.01 -10.04 14.21
N ILE A 117 -5.09 -9.03 13.35
CA ILE A 117 -4.01 -8.13 12.94
C ILE A 117 -4.55 -6.69 12.92
N HIS A 118 -3.73 -5.70 13.30
CA HIS A 118 -4.12 -4.28 13.25
C HIS A 118 -4.06 -3.74 11.81
N ALA A 119 -4.99 -4.18 10.98
CA ALA A 119 -5.13 -3.82 9.59
C ALA A 119 -6.60 -3.68 9.20
N ASN A 120 -6.91 -2.77 8.29
CA ASN A 120 -8.25 -2.56 7.77
C ASN A 120 -8.24 -2.54 6.24
N PHE A 121 -9.25 -3.15 5.64
CA PHE A 121 -9.55 -2.96 4.23
C PHE A 121 -10.04 -1.53 4.00
N VAL A 122 -9.60 -0.91 2.91
CA VAL A 122 -10.18 0.34 2.42
C VAL A 122 -11.15 0.00 1.30
N ASN A 123 -12.42 -0.15 1.66
CA ASN A 123 -13.47 -0.49 0.71
C ASN A 123 -14.04 0.80 0.13
N SER A 124 -13.77 1.05 -1.16
CA SER A 124 -14.40 2.13 -1.91
C SER A 124 -14.70 1.63 -3.32
N PRO A 125 -15.89 1.92 -3.88
CA PRO A 125 -16.22 1.56 -5.25
C PRO A 125 -15.32 2.26 -6.29
N LEU A 126 -14.55 3.25 -5.87
CA LEU A 126 -13.57 3.95 -6.70
C LEU A 126 -12.25 3.17 -6.85
N LEU A 127 -11.93 2.29 -5.91
CA LEU A 127 -10.67 1.54 -5.96
C LEU A 127 -10.84 0.34 -6.89
N THR A 128 -10.00 0.28 -7.93
CA THR A 128 -10.01 -0.80 -8.92
C THR A 128 -9.34 -2.08 -8.40
N THR A 129 -8.54 -1.95 -7.35
CA THR A 129 -7.79 -3.04 -6.72
C THR A 129 -7.94 -3.01 -5.20
N LYS A 130 -7.57 -4.13 -4.55
CA LYS A 130 -7.64 -4.27 -3.10
C LYS A 130 -6.56 -3.42 -2.44
N PHE A 131 -6.95 -2.57 -1.49
CA PHE A 131 -6.04 -1.87 -0.60
C PHE A 131 -6.26 -2.26 0.86
N ILE A 132 -5.16 -2.47 1.58
CA ILE A 132 -5.16 -2.68 3.02
C ILE A 132 -4.24 -1.65 3.67
N CYS A 133 -4.75 -0.95 4.68
CA CYS A 133 -3.97 -0.07 5.52
C CYS A 133 -3.67 -0.75 6.85
N THR A 134 -2.41 -0.77 7.26
CA THR A 134 -1.97 -1.49 8.47
C THR A 134 -0.91 -0.70 9.23
N GLN A 135 -0.71 -1.02 10.51
CA GLN A 135 0.41 -0.50 11.29
C GLN A 135 1.74 -1.10 10.78
N GLY A 136 2.86 -0.42 11.04
CA GLY A 136 4.18 -1.00 10.89
C GLY A 136 4.32 -2.20 11.84
N PRO A 137 4.66 -3.41 11.35
CA PRO A 137 4.70 -4.61 12.18
C PRO A 137 5.57 -4.44 13.42
N LEU A 138 5.09 -4.94 14.56
CA LEU A 138 5.89 -5.17 15.75
C LEU A 138 6.70 -6.46 15.56
N GLN A 139 7.75 -6.65 16.36
CA GLN A 139 8.52 -7.90 16.33
C GLN A 139 7.63 -9.12 16.55
N SER A 140 6.68 -9.02 17.48
CA SER A 140 5.70 -10.07 17.81
C SER A 140 4.62 -10.27 16.74
N THR A 141 4.46 -9.34 15.80
CA THR A 141 3.39 -9.39 14.77
C THR A 141 3.95 -9.51 13.35
N ILE A 142 5.26 -9.77 13.17
CA ILE A 142 5.84 -10.03 11.84
C ILE A 142 5.17 -11.24 11.20
N HIS A 143 4.94 -12.30 11.98
CA HIS A 143 4.27 -13.49 11.48
C HIS A 143 2.82 -13.21 11.05
N ASP A 144 2.05 -12.50 11.87
CA ASP A 144 0.69 -12.05 11.53
C ASP A 144 0.66 -11.21 10.25
N PHE A 145 1.64 -10.31 10.06
CA PHE A 145 1.76 -9.52 8.84
C PHE A 145 1.94 -10.40 7.60
N TRP A 146 2.83 -11.40 7.65
CA TRP A 146 3.02 -12.30 6.51
C TRP A 146 1.86 -13.26 6.27
N ARG A 147 1.14 -13.66 7.33
CA ARG A 147 -0.14 -14.38 7.21
C ARG A 147 -1.15 -13.57 6.40
N MET A 148 -1.28 -12.27 6.70
CA MET A 148 -2.13 -11.34 5.95
C MET A 148 -1.69 -11.24 4.49
N ILE A 149 -0.41 -10.95 4.24
CA ILE A 149 0.12 -10.78 2.88
C ILE A 149 -0.16 -12.01 2.01
N PHE A 150 0.13 -13.20 2.55
CA PHE A 150 -0.04 -14.45 1.81
C PHE A 150 -1.52 -14.77 1.56
N GLN A 151 -2.37 -14.71 2.59
CA GLN A 151 -3.79 -15.06 2.45
C GLN A 151 -4.54 -14.09 1.52
N GLU A 152 -4.21 -12.79 1.60
CA GLU A 152 -4.89 -11.76 0.82
C GLU A 152 -4.33 -11.60 -0.59
N ARG A 153 -3.26 -12.36 -0.91
CA ARG A 153 -2.54 -12.38 -2.19
C ARG A 153 -2.05 -10.98 -2.57
N ILE A 154 -1.34 -10.34 -1.65
CA ILE A 154 -0.81 -8.98 -1.82
C ILE A 154 0.44 -9.00 -2.69
N GLU A 155 0.41 -8.25 -3.79
CA GLU A 155 1.50 -8.20 -4.78
C GLU A 155 2.40 -6.97 -4.60
N ASN A 156 1.91 -5.93 -3.93
CA ASN A 156 2.72 -4.75 -3.60
C ASN A 156 2.59 -4.39 -2.13
N VAL A 157 3.70 -4.04 -1.49
CA VAL A 157 3.74 -3.44 -0.16
C VAL A 157 4.42 -2.09 -0.26
N LEU A 158 3.74 -1.03 0.19
CA LEU A 158 4.26 0.32 0.23
C LEU A 158 4.54 0.74 1.68
N MET A 159 5.82 0.74 2.04
CA MET A 159 6.33 1.13 3.36
C MET A 159 6.77 2.59 3.34
N LEU A 160 6.14 3.42 4.16
CA LEU A 160 6.26 4.88 4.16
C LEU A 160 7.06 5.44 5.36
N CYS A 161 7.83 4.61 6.05
CA CYS A 161 8.62 5.03 7.21
C CYS A 161 9.93 4.25 7.31
N LYS A 162 10.92 4.80 8.02
CA LYS A 162 12.09 4.03 8.44
C LYS A 162 11.74 3.12 9.63
N PRO A 163 12.46 2.01 9.85
CA PRO A 163 12.31 1.21 11.07
C PRO A 163 12.48 2.03 12.36
N CYS A 164 13.39 3.00 12.33
CA CYS A 164 13.64 3.93 13.43
C CYS A 164 13.71 5.37 12.87
N GLU A 165 13.03 6.30 13.55
CA GLU A 165 13.04 7.73 13.23
C GLU A 165 13.17 8.52 14.55
N ASP A 166 14.05 9.52 14.61
CA ASP A 166 14.36 10.29 15.82
C ASP A 166 14.64 9.41 17.07
N GLY A 167 15.32 8.28 16.88
CA GLY A 167 15.64 7.32 17.94
C GLY A 167 14.45 6.50 18.46
N ARG A 168 13.28 6.62 17.83
CA ARG A 168 12.06 5.90 18.21
C ARG A 168 11.74 4.78 17.21
N PRO A 169 11.45 3.56 17.67
CA PRO A 169 11.05 2.47 16.78
C PRO A 169 9.68 2.76 16.16
N LYS A 170 9.63 2.79 14.83
CA LYS A 170 8.41 3.03 14.04
C LYS A 170 7.90 1.76 13.36
N CYS A 171 8.79 0.83 13.01
CA CYS A 171 8.46 -0.42 12.33
C CYS A 171 9.58 -1.44 12.59
N SER A 172 9.26 -2.72 12.77
CA SER A 172 10.28 -3.78 12.73
C SER A 172 10.69 -4.04 11.28
N VAL A 173 11.93 -4.48 11.07
CA VAL A 173 12.35 -5.05 9.78
C VAL A 173 11.69 -6.42 9.67
N TYR A 174 10.74 -6.55 8.74
CA TYR A 174 9.94 -7.76 8.56
C TYR A 174 10.31 -8.53 7.30
N TRP A 175 11.36 -8.14 6.58
CA TRP A 175 11.83 -8.80 5.37
C TRP A 175 13.29 -9.26 5.54
N PRO A 176 13.72 -10.33 4.85
CA PRO A 176 15.12 -10.69 4.77
C PRO A 176 15.91 -9.64 3.98
N GLU A 177 16.85 -8.95 4.63
CA GLU A 177 17.62 -7.85 4.03
C GLU A 177 18.69 -8.29 3.01
N THR A 178 19.03 -9.58 2.97
CA THR A 178 20.05 -10.09 2.05
C THR A 178 19.39 -10.92 0.95
N VAL A 179 19.69 -10.61 -0.32
CA VAL A 179 19.24 -11.39 -1.47
C VAL A 179 19.64 -12.87 -1.30
N GLY A 180 18.69 -13.77 -1.51
CA GLY A 180 18.84 -15.21 -1.32
C GLY A 180 18.50 -15.70 0.10
N LYS A 181 18.49 -14.82 1.11
CA LYS A 181 18.10 -15.18 2.49
C LYS A 181 16.60 -15.49 2.55
N CYS A 182 16.26 -16.49 3.35
CA CYS A 182 14.90 -16.90 3.65
C CYS A 182 14.64 -16.82 5.15
N ASP A 183 13.62 -16.08 5.56
CA ASP A 183 13.12 -16.05 6.93
C ASP A 183 11.95 -17.05 7.02
N VAL A 184 12.09 -18.07 7.89
CA VAL A 184 11.09 -19.13 8.08
C VAL A 184 10.19 -18.76 9.26
N LEU A 185 8.89 -18.62 9.01
CA LEU A 185 7.85 -18.33 10.00
C LEU A 185 6.94 -19.55 10.16
N PRO A 186 6.12 -19.64 11.23
CA PRO A 186 5.33 -20.85 11.49
C PRO A 186 4.44 -21.29 10.33
N THR A 187 3.77 -20.36 9.63
CA THR A 187 2.85 -20.70 8.53
C THR A 187 3.43 -20.50 7.13
N VAL A 188 4.43 -19.63 6.98
CA VAL A 188 4.96 -19.19 5.69
C VAL A 188 6.46 -19.00 5.77
N GLN A 189 7.14 -19.02 4.63
CA GLN A 189 8.54 -18.61 4.53
C GLN A 189 8.68 -17.48 3.51
N VAL A 190 9.56 -16.52 3.81
CA VAL A 190 9.72 -15.28 3.04
C VAL A 190 11.15 -15.23 2.56
N LYS A 191 11.35 -15.16 1.24
CA LYS A 191 12.66 -15.12 0.61
C LYS A 191 12.87 -13.82 -0.14
N ASN A 192 14.03 -13.19 0.05
CA ASN A 192 14.46 -12.08 -0.79
C ASN A 192 15.03 -12.61 -2.10
N THR A 193 14.41 -12.20 -3.21
CA THR A 193 14.77 -12.63 -4.57
C THR A 193 15.47 -11.55 -5.37
N GLY A 194 15.51 -10.31 -4.87
CA GLY A 194 16.20 -9.21 -5.53
C GLY A 194 16.01 -7.88 -4.80
N GLU A 195 16.90 -6.95 -5.09
CA GLU A 195 16.84 -5.59 -4.57
C GLU A 195 17.28 -4.61 -5.65
N GLU A 196 16.50 -3.55 -5.81
CA GLU A 196 16.76 -2.46 -6.73
C GLU A 196 16.43 -1.13 -6.02
N ALA A 197 17.03 -0.05 -6.48
CA ALA A 197 16.77 1.28 -5.92
C ALA A 197 16.74 2.32 -7.04
N ASP A 198 15.86 3.28 -6.88
CA ASP A 198 15.81 4.49 -7.70
C ASP A 198 15.69 5.74 -6.82
N GLU A 199 15.45 6.88 -7.45
CA GLU A 199 15.31 8.17 -6.76
C GLU A 199 14.08 8.26 -5.83
N PHE A 200 13.10 7.36 -5.97
CA PHE A 200 11.84 7.41 -5.23
C PHE A 200 11.81 6.41 -4.08
N ALA A 201 12.31 5.19 -4.30
CA ALA A 201 12.25 4.12 -3.31
C ALA A 201 13.32 3.04 -3.52
N THR A 202 13.59 2.31 -2.44
CA THR A 202 14.24 1.00 -2.53
C THR A 202 13.18 -0.08 -2.66
N THR A 203 13.26 -0.90 -3.71
CA THR A 203 12.33 -1.99 -3.97
C THR A 203 13.01 -3.32 -3.67
N THR A 204 12.37 -4.13 -2.83
CA THR A 204 12.80 -5.50 -2.55
C THR A 204 11.81 -6.47 -3.16
N SER A 205 12.28 -7.35 -4.04
CA SER A 205 11.51 -8.45 -4.61
C SER A 205 11.47 -9.62 -3.64
N LEU A 206 10.29 -10.11 -3.34
CA LEU A 206 10.06 -11.14 -2.33
C LEU A 206 9.24 -12.29 -2.93
N MET A 207 9.57 -13.51 -2.51
CA MET A 207 8.76 -14.70 -2.73
C MET A 207 8.29 -15.22 -1.37
N VAL A 208 6.99 -15.44 -1.23
CA VAL A 208 6.37 -15.98 -0.03
C VAL A 208 5.65 -17.27 -0.39
N GLU A 209 5.88 -18.32 0.35
CA GLU A 209 5.19 -19.60 0.18
C GLU A 209 4.84 -20.21 1.53
N LEU A 210 3.95 -21.20 1.53
CA LEU A 210 3.64 -21.94 2.74
C LEU A 210 4.91 -22.60 3.28
N ASN A 211 5.11 -22.51 4.59
CA ASN A 211 6.18 -23.25 5.22
C ASN A 211 5.89 -24.76 5.04
N PRO A 212 6.83 -25.59 4.54
CA PRO A 212 6.58 -27.02 4.40
C PRO A 212 6.20 -27.73 5.72
N ALA A 213 6.61 -27.19 6.87
CA ALA A 213 6.20 -27.68 8.18
C ALA A 213 4.76 -27.25 8.57
N TYR A 214 4.21 -26.24 7.91
CA TYR A 214 2.85 -25.78 8.15
C TYR A 214 1.84 -26.77 7.57
N GLY A 215 0.92 -27.25 8.41
CA GLY A 215 -0.02 -28.32 8.05
C GLY A 215 0.55 -29.74 8.17
N MET A 216 1.79 -29.90 8.64
CA MET A 216 2.37 -31.23 8.94
C MET A 216 1.95 -31.79 10.31
N ASP A 217 1.05 -31.12 11.05
CA ASP A 217 0.75 -31.48 12.45
C ASP A 217 -0.43 -32.47 12.64
N TYR A 218 -0.06 -33.62 13.24
CA TYR A 218 -0.83 -34.68 13.93
C TYR A 218 -1.50 -35.89 13.21
N CYS A 219 -1.46 -36.07 11.89
CA CYS A 219 -1.97 -37.34 11.29
C CYS A 219 -0.90 -38.44 11.10
N SER A 220 0.38 -38.09 11.20
CA SER A 220 1.51 -39.03 11.01
C SER A 220 2.09 -39.61 12.31
N LEU A 221 1.61 -39.18 13.49
CA LEU A 221 1.96 -39.77 14.79
C LEU A 221 0.91 -40.74 15.35
N GLN A 222 -0.18 -41.00 14.61
CA GLN A 222 -1.21 -41.99 14.96
C GLN A 222 -1.32 -43.17 13.98
N HIS A 223 -0.39 -43.33 13.04
CA HIS A 223 -0.35 -44.50 12.16
C HIS A 223 0.26 -45.76 12.80
N ASN A 224 0.16 -45.88 14.12
CA ASN A 224 0.08 -47.15 14.84
C ASN A 224 -0.88 -46.97 16.00
N ILE A 225 -2.20 -47.03 15.75
CA ILE A 225 -3.19 -47.78 16.54
C ILE A 225 -4.60 -47.46 15.99
N LEU A 226 -5.18 -48.49 15.38
CA LEU A 226 -6.61 -48.80 15.24
C LEU A 226 -7.54 -47.70 14.69
N ALA A 227 -7.90 -47.90 13.42
CA ALA A 227 -9.16 -47.51 12.84
C ALA A 227 -10.35 -47.88 13.75
N SER A 228 -11.04 -46.89 14.30
CA SER A 228 -12.51 -46.82 14.38
C SER A 228 -12.93 -45.65 15.27
N ALA A 229 -13.76 -44.76 14.70
CA ALA A 229 -14.63 -43.82 15.38
C ALA A 229 -13.99 -42.90 16.45
N ILE A 230 -13.58 -41.70 16.04
CA ILE A 230 -14.20 -40.44 16.49
C ILE A 230 -13.99 -39.45 15.33
N VAL A 231 -15.08 -39.01 14.72
CA VAL A 231 -15.10 -37.80 13.89
C VAL A 231 -15.02 -36.62 14.86
N ILE A 232 -13.80 -36.20 15.24
CA ILE A 232 -13.61 -34.86 15.77
C ILE A 232 -13.50 -33.99 14.52
N SER A 233 -14.52 -33.18 14.30
CA SER A 233 -14.54 -32.11 13.31
C SER A 233 -13.39 -31.14 13.58
N ALA A 234 -12.20 -31.46 13.06
CA ALA A 234 -11.09 -30.54 13.01
C ALA A 234 -11.25 -29.71 11.73
N VAL A 235 -11.73 -28.48 11.90
CA VAL A 235 -11.55 -27.44 10.88
C VAL A 235 -10.04 -27.24 10.78
N THR A 236 -9.43 -27.93 9.82
CA THR A 236 -8.02 -27.75 9.48
C THR A 236 -7.98 -26.75 8.32
N ASP A 237 -6.88 -26.01 8.17
CA ASP A 237 -6.58 -25.14 7.02
C ASP A 237 -6.49 -25.92 5.67
N SER A 238 -7.11 -27.11 5.58
CA SER A 238 -7.33 -27.94 4.41
C SER A 238 -8.19 -27.29 3.33
N GLU A 239 -8.78 -26.12 3.58
CA GLU A 239 -9.61 -25.37 2.62
C GLU A 239 -8.81 -24.47 1.66
N LEU A 240 -7.49 -24.34 1.81
CA LEU A 240 -6.69 -23.59 0.83
C LEU A 240 -6.76 -24.29 -0.54
N THR A 241 -7.34 -23.59 -1.51
CA THR A 241 -7.39 -24.03 -2.91
C THR A 241 -5.98 -24.21 -3.49
N PRO A 242 -5.81 -25.03 -4.55
CA PRO A 242 -4.51 -25.17 -5.22
C PRO A 242 -3.90 -23.83 -5.63
N GLU A 243 -4.74 -22.87 -6.03
CA GLU A 243 -4.30 -21.51 -6.36
C GLU A 243 -3.74 -20.80 -5.13
N GLN A 244 -4.44 -20.81 -4.00
CA GLN A 244 -4.00 -20.16 -2.75
C GLN A 244 -2.72 -20.77 -2.17
N ARG A 245 -2.38 -22.01 -2.54
CA ARG A 245 -1.14 -22.68 -2.13
C ARG A 245 0.08 -22.28 -2.96
N LYS A 246 -0.11 -21.69 -4.14
CA LYS A 246 1.01 -21.29 -5.00
C LYS A 246 1.86 -20.22 -4.29
N PRO A 247 3.19 -20.23 -4.51
CA PRO A 247 4.05 -19.12 -4.11
C PRO A 247 3.52 -17.78 -4.61
N LEU A 248 3.59 -16.78 -3.74
CA LEU A 248 3.23 -15.40 -4.01
C LEU A 248 4.52 -14.61 -4.25
N PHE A 249 4.60 -13.95 -5.40
CA PHE A 249 5.68 -13.01 -5.70
C PHE A 249 5.15 -11.61 -5.50
N LEU A 250 5.90 -10.79 -4.76
CA LEU A 250 5.50 -9.43 -4.46
C LEU A 250 6.70 -8.49 -4.42
N ARG A 251 6.42 -7.18 -4.47
CA ARG A 251 7.42 -6.12 -4.35
C ARG A 251 7.16 -5.27 -3.11
N LEU A 252 8.18 -5.10 -2.29
CA LEU A 252 8.20 -4.19 -1.15
C LEU A 252 8.89 -2.88 -1.56
N PHE A 253 8.11 -1.83 -1.73
CA PHE A 253 8.56 -0.46 -1.99
C PHE A 253 8.79 0.27 -0.66
N ARG A 254 10.04 0.64 -0.38
CA ARG A 254 10.43 1.36 0.84
C ARG A 254 10.73 2.81 0.49
N TRP A 255 9.76 3.68 0.72
CA TRP A 255 9.96 5.12 0.62
C TRP A 255 10.30 5.71 1.99
N THR A 256 11.59 5.98 2.19
CA THR A 256 12.15 6.33 3.50
C THR A 256 12.48 7.82 3.66
N THR A 257 12.23 8.64 2.64
CA THR A 257 12.52 10.09 2.69
C THR A 257 11.32 10.93 3.16
N TRP A 258 10.15 10.33 3.40
CA TRP A 258 9.07 11.01 4.10
C TRP A 258 9.50 11.33 5.55
N PRO A 259 9.55 12.60 5.98
CA PRO A 259 10.06 12.99 7.29
C PRO A 259 9.21 12.48 8.46
N ASP A 260 9.83 12.29 9.65
CA ASP A 260 9.11 11.92 10.89
C ASP A 260 8.02 12.94 11.21
N ARG A 261 8.43 14.20 11.25
CA ARG A 261 7.57 15.36 11.50
C ARG A 261 7.34 16.11 10.20
N GLY A 262 6.08 16.28 9.84
CA GLY A 262 5.68 17.03 8.65
C GLY A 262 5.47 16.16 7.42
N VAL A 263 5.77 16.74 6.26
CA VAL A 263 5.48 16.20 4.93
C VAL A 263 6.65 16.44 3.98
N PRO A 264 6.75 15.70 2.87
CA PRO A 264 7.77 15.92 1.86
C PRO A 264 7.79 17.38 1.36
N ASP A 265 9.00 17.86 1.07
CA ASP A 265 9.22 19.19 0.50
C ASP A 265 8.81 19.28 -0.97
N HIS A 266 8.97 20.44 -1.60
CA HIS A 266 8.63 20.65 -3.01
C HIS A 266 9.34 19.67 -3.95
N ASN A 267 10.61 19.32 -3.68
CA ASN A 267 11.38 18.43 -4.55
C ASN A 267 10.84 16.99 -4.52
N SER A 268 10.32 16.58 -3.36
CA SER A 268 9.79 15.24 -3.12
C SER A 268 8.26 15.15 -3.15
N CYS A 269 7.57 16.26 -3.44
CA CYS A 269 6.13 16.34 -3.23
C CYS A 269 5.33 15.39 -4.12
N ARG A 270 5.84 15.04 -5.32
CA ARG A 270 5.17 14.18 -6.31
C ARG A 270 5.51 12.69 -6.19
N ILE A 271 6.46 12.33 -5.32
CA ILE A 271 6.82 10.92 -5.09
C ILE A 271 5.60 10.03 -4.77
N PRO A 272 4.59 10.46 -3.98
CA PRO A 272 3.37 9.69 -3.79
C PRO A 272 2.70 9.23 -5.08
N LEU A 273 2.61 10.09 -6.09
CA LEU A 273 1.94 9.79 -7.36
C LEU A 273 2.74 8.76 -8.17
N GLN A 274 4.07 8.94 -8.20
CA GLN A 274 4.98 8.01 -8.88
C GLN A 274 4.97 6.62 -8.24
N LEU A 275 4.85 6.55 -6.92
CA LEU A 275 4.71 5.28 -6.20
C LEU A 275 3.32 4.66 -6.44
N LEU A 276 2.25 5.45 -6.44
CA LEU A 276 0.89 4.98 -6.75
C LEU A 276 0.81 4.38 -8.16
N ASP A 277 1.42 5.00 -9.16
CA ASP A 277 1.47 4.47 -10.53
C ASP A 277 2.09 3.07 -10.62
N ARG A 278 3.00 2.72 -9.70
CA ARG A 278 3.67 1.41 -9.67
C ARG A 278 2.89 0.33 -8.95
N VAL A 279 2.01 0.70 -8.01
CA VAL A 279 1.38 -0.25 -7.08
C VAL A 279 -0.12 -0.41 -7.27
N ARG A 280 -0.82 0.57 -7.86
CA ARG A 280 -2.29 0.61 -7.88
C ARG A 280 -2.96 -0.41 -8.79
N THR A 281 -2.22 -1.08 -9.67
CA THR A 281 -2.73 -2.07 -10.63
C THR A 281 -2.84 -3.48 -10.06
N ALA A 282 -2.40 -3.71 -8.82
CA ALA A 282 -2.52 -5.01 -8.14
C ALA A 282 -2.79 -4.82 -6.64
N PRO A 283 -3.24 -5.87 -5.91
CA PRO A 283 -3.50 -5.80 -4.48
C PRO A 283 -2.32 -5.23 -3.69
N CYS A 284 -2.59 -4.20 -2.89
CA CYS A 284 -1.56 -3.40 -2.24
C CYS A 284 -1.80 -3.24 -0.73
N VAL A 285 -0.75 -3.47 0.05
CA VAL A 285 -0.71 -3.07 1.47
C VAL A 285 0.07 -1.76 1.57
N VAL A 286 -0.50 -0.77 2.24
CA VAL A 286 0.17 0.50 2.53
C VAL A 286 0.32 0.64 4.03
N HIS A 287 1.53 0.93 4.51
CA HIS A 287 1.78 1.13 5.93
C HIS A 287 2.82 2.20 6.20
N CYS A 288 2.76 2.77 7.39
CA CYS A 288 3.80 3.60 7.97
C CYS A 288 4.10 3.05 9.37
N SER A 289 4.12 3.90 10.40
CA SER A 289 4.21 3.44 11.78
C SER A 289 2.85 3.06 12.35
N ALA A 290 1.93 4.01 12.52
CA ALA A 290 0.57 3.75 12.99
C ALA A 290 -0.37 3.25 11.86
N GLY A 291 0.02 3.47 10.60
CA GLY A 291 -0.81 3.12 9.44
C GLY A 291 -1.97 4.08 9.18
N ILE A 292 -1.96 5.30 9.72
CA ILE A 292 -3.08 6.27 9.58
C ILE A 292 -2.67 7.61 8.97
N GLY A 293 -1.49 8.15 9.32
CA GLY A 293 -1.01 9.45 8.83
C GLY A 293 -0.57 9.40 7.38
N ARG A 294 0.72 9.08 7.14
CA ARG A 294 1.30 8.93 5.78
C ARG A 294 0.50 7.95 4.91
N THR A 295 0.10 6.82 5.51
CA THR A 295 -0.75 5.81 4.86
C THR A 295 -2.08 6.39 4.39
N GLY A 296 -2.81 7.10 5.26
CA GLY A 296 -4.07 7.75 4.89
C GLY A 296 -3.88 8.82 3.81
N SER A 297 -2.76 9.56 3.83
CA SER A 297 -2.43 10.51 2.77
C SER A 297 -2.24 9.85 1.41
N ILE A 298 -1.52 8.72 1.33
CA ILE A 298 -1.36 7.97 0.08
C ILE A 298 -2.71 7.47 -0.43
N LEU A 299 -3.54 6.89 0.44
CA LEU A 299 -4.84 6.37 0.03
C LEU A 299 -5.82 7.48 -0.39
N ALA A 300 -5.74 8.65 0.24
CA ALA A 300 -6.54 9.80 -0.17
C ALA A 300 -6.17 10.28 -1.57
N LEU A 301 -4.87 10.28 -1.90
CA LEU A 301 -4.38 10.60 -3.23
C LEU A 301 -4.85 9.57 -4.27
N GLU A 302 -4.78 8.27 -3.95
CA GLU A 302 -5.31 7.23 -4.83
C GLU A 302 -6.81 7.43 -5.10
N MET A 303 -7.62 7.63 -4.07
CA MET A 303 -9.05 7.89 -4.23
C MET A 303 -9.32 9.18 -5.03
N ALA A 304 -8.49 10.22 -4.87
CA ALA A 304 -8.59 11.44 -5.66
C ALA A 304 -8.24 11.20 -7.14
N LEU A 305 -7.18 10.43 -7.44
CA LEU A 305 -6.82 10.03 -8.80
C LEU A 305 -7.94 9.22 -9.46
N GLN A 306 -8.55 8.28 -8.75
CA GLN A 306 -9.69 7.52 -9.27
C GLN A 306 -10.92 8.39 -9.51
N LYS A 307 -11.15 9.42 -8.69
CA LYS A 307 -12.19 10.42 -8.98
C LYS A 307 -11.89 11.21 -10.26
N VAL A 308 -10.63 11.59 -10.51
CA VAL A 308 -10.24 12.24 -11.77
C VAL A 308 -10.55 11.33 -12.97
N VAL A 309 -10.12 10.07 -12.93
CA VAL A 309 -10.36 9.08 -13.99
C VAL A 309 -11.86 8.85 -14.22
N ALA A 310 -12.64 8.75 -13.13
CA ALA A 310 -14.09 8.63 -13.21
C ALA A 310 -14.80 9.94 -13.61
N GLY A 311 -14.06 11.05 -13.74
CA GLY A 311 -14.58 12.37 -14.04
C GLY A 311 -15.54 12.91 -12.98
N ASN A 312 -15.25 12.58 -11.73
CA ASN A 312 -15.97 12.99 -10.53
C ASN A 312 -15.21 14.08 -9.80
N LYS A 313 -15.94 15.01 -9.16
CA LYS A 313 -15.37 16.05 -8.30
C LYS A 313 -14.44 15.44 -7.25
N ILE A 314 -13.21 15.94 -7.14
CA ILE A 314 -12.34 15.68 -5.99
C ILE A 314 -12.87 16.45 -4.78
N ASP A 315 -13.16 15.73 -3.70
CA ASP A 315 -13.61 16.28 -2.43
C ASP A 315 -12.85 15.59 -1.29
N PHE A 316 -11.79 16.23 -0.81
CA PHE A 316 -10.93 15.64 0.21
C PHE A 316 -11.61 15.52 1.57
N GLU A 317 -12.63 16.34 1.86
CA GLU A 317 -13.40 16.20 3.10
C GLU A 317 -14.19 14.90 3.07
N GLN A 318 -14.87 14.64 1.95
CA GLN A 318 -15.58 13.37 1.73
C GLN A 318 -14.62 12.17 1.74
N ILE A 319 -13.51 12.25 1.00
CA ILE A 319 -12.50 11.17 0.96
C ILE A 319 -11.97 10.87 2.37
N ALA A 320 -11.64 11.89 3.15
CA ALA A 320 -11.14 11.70 4.51
C ALA A 320 -12.18 11.05 5.42
N ARG A 321 -13.47 11.39 5.29
CA ARG A 321 -14.56 10.73 6.04
C ARG A 321 -14.70 9.26 5.65
N GLU A 322 -14.73 8.97 4.35
CA GLU A 322 -14.76 7.60 3.83
C GLU A 322 -13.56 6.77 4.36
N LEU A 323 -12.36 7.34 4.29
CA LEU A 323 -11.16 6.72 4.84
C LEU A 323 -11.24 6.51 6.35
N ARG A 324 -11.79 7.46 7.12
CA ARG A 324 -11.93 7.35 8.57
C ARG A 324 -12.98 6.32 8.99
N CYS A 325 -14.01 6.08 8.18
CA CYS A 325 -14.93 4.95 8.37
C CYS A 325 -14.23 3.61 8.10
N ALA A 326 -13.37 3.55 7.07
CA ALA A 326 -12.62 2.33 6.76
C ALA A 326 -11.47 2.04 7.74
N ARG A 327 -10.70 3.06 8.10
CA ARG A 327 -9.61 3.00 9.08
C ARG A 327 -9.57 4.30 9.86
N ALA A 328 -9.90 4.21 11.14
CA ALA A 328 -10.04 5.34 12.03
C ALA A 328 -8.81 6.26 12.00
N GLN A 329 -9.06 7.58 12.17
CA GLN A 329 -8.02 8.61 12.28
C GLN A 329 -7.10 8.78 11.05
N CYS A 330 -7.46 8.20 9.89
CA CYS A 330 -6.76 8.44 8.63
C CYS A 330 -6.59 9.94 8.34
N ILE A 331 -5.39 10.29 7.84
CA ILE A 331 -4.86 11.66 7.73
C ILE A 331 -4.82 12.32 9.11
N GLN A 332 -3.71 12.08 9.81
CA GLN A 332 -3.58 12.32 11.25
C GLN A 332 -3.26 13.77 11.61
N THR A 333 -2.77 14.58 10.67
CA THR A 333 -2.39 15.97 10.95
C THR A 333 -2.90 16.94 9.89
N GLU A 334 -3.09 18.19 10.31
CA GLU A 334 -3.45 19.32 9.45
C GLU A 334 -2.47 19.47 8.28
N VAL A 335 -1.17 19.31 8.55
CA VAL A 335 -0.10 19.41 7.53
C VAL A 335 -0.20 18.30 6.49
N GLN A 336 -0.55 17.07 6.88
CA GLN A 336 -0.79 15.97 5.94
C GLN A 336 -2.02 16.24 5.06
N TYR A 337 -3.06 16.86 5.61
CA TYR A 337 -4.27 17.22 4.86
C TYR A 337 -4.01 18.37 3.87
N LEU A 338 -3.21 19.36 4.26
CA LEU A 338 -2.74 20.39 3.33
C LEU A 338 -1.85 19.79 2.22
N TYR A 339 -0.98 18.85 2.58
CA TYR A 339 -0.07 18.20 1.63
C TYR A 339 -0.80 17.47 0.51
N ILE A 340 -1.85 16.68 0.80
CA ILE A 340 -2.59 15.99 -0.27
C ILE A 340 -3.25 16.95 -1.28
N HIS A 341 -3.67 18.15 -0.83
CA HIS A 341 -4.17 19.20 -1.72
C HIS A 341 -3.04 19.75 -2.60
N ARG A 342 -1.89 20.05 -1.98
CA ARG A 342 -0.68 20.50 -2.66
C ARG A 342 -0.27 19.53 -3.78
N VAL A 343 -0.24 18.23 -3.48
CA VAL A 343 0.12 17.18 -4.45
C VAL A 343 -0.84 17.15 -5.63
N MET A 344 -2.15 17.25 -5.38
CA MET A 344 -3.13 17.25 -6.48
C MET A 344 -3.12 18.52 -7.32
N ILE A 345 -2.76 19.67 -6.75
CA ILE A 345 -2.54 20.90 -7.52
C ILE A 345 -1.30 20.76 -8.41
N GLU A 346 -0.17 20.27 -7.88
CA GLU A 346 1.02 19.99 -8.69
C GLU A 346 0.71 19.00 -9.82
N ASN A 347 -0.09 17.97 -9.54
CA ASN A 347 -0.54 17.02 -10.55
C ASN A 347 -1.35 17.70 -11.67
N ALA A 348 -2.28 18.59 -11.31
CA ALA A 348 -3.06 19.35 -12.28
C ALA A 348 -2.16 20.21 -13.17
N LEU A 349 -1.19 20.92 -12.58
CA LEU A 349 -0.29 21.82 -13.29
C LEU A 349 0.64 21.10 -14.29
N LEU A 350 0.86 19.79 -14.16
CA LEU A 350 1.61 19.02 -15.16
C LEU A 350 0.80 18.70 -16.41
N HIS A 351 -0.53 18.80 -16.35
CA HIS A 351 -1.37 18.45 -17.48
C HIS A 351 -1.21 19.47 -18.60
N ILE A 352 -0.67 19.07 -19.76
CA ILE A 352 -0.30 19.97 -20.87
C ILE A 352 -1.44 20.87 -21.37
N ASN A 353 -2.68 20.36 -21.34
CA ASN A 353 -3.86 21.06 -21.83
C ASN A 353 -4.54 21.95 -20.78
N LEU A 354 -3.98 22.08 -19.56
CA LEU A 354 -4.51 23.01 -18.56
C LEU A 354 -4.32 24.46 -19.03
N ASP A 355 -5.38 25.26 -18.97
CA ASP A 355 -5.35 26.64 -19.44
C ASP A 355 -4.49 27.54 -18.53
N GLU A 356 -3.96 28.61 -19.13
CA GLU A 356 -3.00 29.49 -18.46
C GLU A 356 -3.59 30.25 -17.26
N SER A 357 -4.89 30.55 -17.30
CA SER A 357 -5.58 31.19 -16.17
C SER A 357 -5.58 30.25 -14.97
N THR A 358 -6.02 29.00 -15.17
CA THR A 358 -6.03 27.98 -14.12
C THR A 358 -4.63 27.65 -13.62
N ARG A 359 -3.61 27.62 -14.50
CA ARG A 359 -2.20 27.48 -14.08
C ARG A 359 -1.77 28.60 -13.15
N THR A 360 -2.08 29.84 -13.52
CA THR A 360 -1.79 31.02 -12.71
C THR A 360 -2.48 30.94 -11.35
N THR A 361 -3.75 30.48 -11.31
CA THR A 361 -4.49 30.23 -10.06
C THR A 361 -3.78 29.20 -9.20
N GLY A 362 -3.42 28.04 -9.75
CA GLY A 362 -2.71 26.98 -9.00
C GLY A 362 -1.36 27.43 -8.45
N HIS A 363 -0.58 28.21 -9.20
CA HIS A 363 0.69 28.77 -8.71
C HIS A 363 0.50 29.74 -7.55
N LYS A 364 -0.58 30.54 -7.52
CA LYS A 364 -0.91 31.40 -6.37
C LYS A 364 -1.14 30.57 -5.11
N PHE A 365 -1.89 29.47 -5.21
CA PHE A 365 -2.08 28.56 -4.09
C PHE A 365 -0.76 27.95 -3.61
N LEU A 366 0.08 27.45 -4.52
CA LEU A 366 1.37 26.86 -4.14
C LEU A 366 2.27 27.87 -3.41
N GLN A 367 2.27 29.14 -3.86
CA GLN A 367 3.00 30.21 -3.18
C GLN A 367 2.43 30.49 -1.78
N GLU A 368 1.11 30.53 -1.62
CA GLU A 368 0.45 30.69 -0.32
C GLU A 368 0.80 29.52 0.62
N TYR A 369 0.72 28.29 0.13
CA TYR A 369 1.09 27.07 0.84
C TYR A 369 2.55 27.12 1.31
N ASP A 370 3.49 27.41 0.41
CA ASP A 370 4.92 27.41 0.73
C ASP A 370 5.25 28.52 1.76
N ASN A 371 4.59 29.68 1.65
CA ASN A 371 4.72 30.76 2.63
C ASN A 371 4.18 30.37 4.02
N LYS A 372 3.11 29.55 4.08
CA LYS A 372 2.57 29.02 5.34
C LYS A 372 3.52 27.99 5.94
N MET A 373 4.04 27.07 5.13
CA MET A 373 4.88 25.95 5.58
C MET A 373 6.28 26.35 6.04
N ARG A 374 6.76 27.54 5.65
CA ARG A 374 8.03 28.12 6.14
C ARG A 374 7.92 28.78 7.53
N LYS A 375 6.71 29.09 7.98
CA LYS A 375 6.43 29.68 9.30
C LYS A 375 6.19 28.58 10.32
#